data_AF-A0A8T2TQQ0-F1
#
_entry.id   AF-A0A8T2TQQ0-F1
#
_cell.length_a   1.000
_cell.length_b   1.000
_cell.length_c   1.000
_cell.angle_alpha   90.00
_cell.angle_beta   90.00
_cell.angle_gamma   90.00
#
_symmetry.space_group_name_H-M   'P 1'
#
loop_
_entity.id
_entity.type
_entity.pdbx_description
1 polymer ?
#
loop_
_entity_poly.entity_id
_entity_poly.type
_entity_poly.pdbx_seq_one_letter_code
_entity_poly.pdbx_strand_id
1 'polypeptide(L)'
;MPRKAGGEWEYVDKVKALPKGNWTCRCKFCGRIWDGGANRIQAHILGVDICAQAPQNEDIVTNESANFDDHEETYASQPCGDTSTFHASQKRRIYQGPLQKAWEAQARANADKAFRRFFFEEEIPFWKVSPLYFLDMVNAIGRVGSSYKPPSYHHLHTRRLL
;
A
#
# COMPACT_ATOMS: atom_id res chain seq x y z
N MET A 1 -22.20 13.79 -22.76
CA MET A 1 -22.86 12.48 -22.55
C MET A 1 -22.79 12.14 -21.06
N PRO A 2 -23.88 11.73 -20.40
CA PRO A 2 -23.82 11.36 -18.99
C PRO A 2 -23.05 10.03 -18.85
N ARG A 3 -22.02 10.03 -18.00
CA ARG A 3 -21.25 8.81 -17.68
C ARG A 3 -22.20 7.78 -17.07
N LYS A 4 -22.31 6.60 -17.68
CA LYS A 4 -23.02 5.47 -17.07
C LYS A 4 -22.35 5.16 -15.74
N ALA A 5 -23.14 4.99 -14.68
CA ALA A 5 -22.63 4.55 -13.38
C ALA A 5 -22.00 3.17 -13.56
N GLY A 6 -20.74 3.02 -13.17
CA GLY A 6 -20.05 1.74 -13.24
C GLY A 6 -20.65 0.74 -12.23
N GLY A 7 -20.49 -0.55 -12.51
CA GLY A 7 -21.06 -1.65 -11.72
C GLY A 7 -20.58 -1.70 -10.26
N GLU A 8 -19.53 -0.95 -9.90
CA GLU A 8 -19.00 -0.87 -8.54
C GLU A 8 -20.02 -0.34 -7.51
N TRP A 9 -20.98 0.49 -7.92
CA TRP A 9 -21.97 1.07 -7.01
C TRP A 9 -23.04 0.08 -6.52
N GLU A 10 -23.12 -1.11 -7.11
CA GLU A 10 -24.06 -2.15 -6.70
C GLU A 10 -23.72 -2.74 -5.32
N TYR A 11 -22.43 -2.73 -4.96
CA TYR A 11 -21.89 -3.37 -3.76
C TYR A 11 -21.95 -2.48 -2.50
N VAL A 12 -22.44 -1.24 -2.63
CA VAL A 12 -22.47 -0.25 -1.53
C VAL A 12 -23.80 0.51 -1.44
N ASP A 13 -24.14 0.93 -0.23
CA ASP A 13 -25.24 1.86 0.03
C ASP A 13 -24.71 3.29 0.21
N LYS A 14 -25.38 4.27 -0.41
CA LYS A 14 -25.08 5.70 -0.24
C LYS A 14 -25.75 6.23 1.03
N VAL A 15 -24.95 6.51 2.06
CA VAL A 15 -25.42 6.93 3.39
C VAL A 15 -25.65 8.43 3.47
N LYS A 16 -24.66 9.23 3.06
CA LYS A 16 -24.75 10.71 3.06
C LYS A 16 -23.96 11.32 1.92
N ALA A 17 -24.46 12.43 1.38
CA ALA A 17 -23.73 13.24 0.42
C ALA A 17 -22.72 14.14 1.15
N LEU A 18 -21.50 14.24 0.63
CA LEU A 18 -20.48 15.17 1.10
C LEU A 18 -20.45 16.43 0.21
N PRO A 19 -20.01 17.59 0.75
CA PRO A 19 -20.02 18.86 0.04
C PRO A 19 -19.17 18.90 -1.25
N LYS A 20 -18.26 17.94 -1.45
CA LYS A 20 -17.40 17.82 -2.65
C LYS A 20 -17.97 16.88 -3.73
N GLY A 21 -19.25 16.52 -3.66
CA GLY A 21 -19.87 15.57 -4.60
C GLY A 21 -19.50 14.09 -4.36
N ASN A 22 -18.82 13.81 -3.25
CA ASN A 22 -18.52 12.45 -2.80
C ASN A 22 -19.67 11.89 -1.94
N TRP A 23 -19.65 10.59 -1.68
CA TRP A 23 -20.62 9.91 -0.82
C TRP A 23 -19.92 9.18 0.32
N THR A 24 -20.56 9.16 1.48
CA THR A 24 -20.27 8.16 2.49
C THR A 24 -20.96 6.88 2.05
N CYS A 25 -20.16 5.86 1.80
CA CYS A 25 -20.61 4.57 1.33
C CYS A 25 -20.55 3.56 2.48
N ARG A 26 -21.52 2.64 2.52
CA ARG A 26 -21.53 1.48 3.40
C ARG A 26 -21.42 0.21 2.55
N CYS A 27 -20.46 -0.66 2.85
CA CYS A 27 -20.39 -1.98 2.20
C CYS A 27 -21.62 -2.82 2.55
N LYS A 28 -22.27 -3.43 1.55
CA LYS A 28 -23.38 -4.36 1.78
C LYS A 28 -22.95 -5.70 2.38
N PHE A 29 -21.66 -6.03 2.30
CA PHE A 29 -21.11 -7.31 2.76
C PHE A 29 -20.53 -7.20 4.18
N CYS A 30 -19.54 -6.32 4.38
CA CYS A 30 -18.88 -6.19 5.69
C CYS A 30 -19.44 -5.06 6.57
N GLY A 31 -20.38 -4.26 6.07
CA GLY A 31 -20.98 -3.15 6.81
C GLY A 31 -20.03 -1.97 7.09
N ARG A 32 -18.76 -2.01 6.65
CA ARG A 32 -17.80 -0.92 6.84
C ARG A 32 -18.31 0.36 6.17
N ILE A 33 -18.06 1.50 6.82
CA ILE A 33 -18.47 2.82 6.34
C ILE A 33 -17.22 3.64 6.01
N TRP A 34 -17.18 4.26 4.83
CA TRP A 34 -16.08 5.14 4.41
C TRP A 34 -16.57 6.27 3.51
N ASP A 35 -15.82 7.38 3.49
CA ASP A 35 -16.05 8.46 2.55
C ASP A 35 -15.24 8.21 1.28
N GLY A 36 -15.87 8.22 0.10
CA GLY A 36 -15.16 7.90 -1.15
C GLY A 36 -16.04 7.81 -2.39
N GLY A 37 -15.37 7.66 -3.54
CA GLY A 37 -15.99 7.38 -4.84
C GLY A 37 -15.66 5.97 -5.34
N ALA A 38 -15.92 5.73 -6.63
CA ALA A 38 -15.73 4.45 -7.31
C ALA A 38 -14.40 3.75 -7.00
N ASN A 39 -13.27 4.46 -7.06
CA ASN A 39 -11.94 3.88 -6.81
C ASN A 39 -11.80 3.26 -5.41
N ARG A 40 -12.40 3.87 -4.37
CA ARG A 40 -12.37 3.33 -3.01
C ARG A 40 -13.30 2.13 -2.86
N ILE A 41 -14.41 2.13 -3.59
CA ILE A 41 -15.32 0.97 -3.64
C ILE A 41 -14.60 -0.21 -4.30
N GLN A 42 -13.92 0.04 -5.41
CA GLN A 42 -13.15 -0.98 -6.13
C GLN A 42 -11.97 -1.50 -5.30
N ALA A 43 -11.17 -0.63 -4.66
CA ALA A 43 -10.07 -1.05 -3.79
C ALA A 43 -10.55 -1.90 -2.60
N HIS A 44 -11.74 -1.61 -2.07
CA HIS A 44 -12.35 -2.39 -0.99
C HIS A 44 -12.81 -3.78 -1.47
N ILE A 45 -13.44 -3.86 -2.65
CA ILE A 45 -13.89 -5.13 -3.24
C ILE A 45 -12.70 -6.01 -3.65
N LEU A 46 -11.66 -5.39 -4.24
CA LEU A 46 -10.43 -6.07 -4.68
C LEU A 46 -9.46 -6.41 -3.54
N GLY A 47 -9.83 -6.12 -2.28
CA GLY A 47 -9.07 -6.55 -1.11
C GLY A 47 -7.78 -5.77 -0.82
N VAL A 48 -7.54 -4.63 -1.50
CA VAL A 48 -6.41 -3.73 -1.21
C VAL A 48 -6.62 -3.01 0.14
N ASP A 49 -7.89 -2.71 0.46
CA ASP A 49 -8.35 -2.33 1.80
C ASP A 49 -9.29 -3.44 2.33
N ILE A 50 -8.69 -4.48 2.92
CA ILE A 50 -9.28 -5.75 3.39
C ILE A 50 -10.78 -5.65 3.72
N CYS A 51 -11.64 -6.05 2.78
CA CYS A 51 -12.99 -6.51 3.04
C CYS A 51 -12.95 -8.02 3.30
N ALA A 52 -13.07 -8.45 4.56
CA ALA A 52 -12.95 -9.87 4.90
C ALA A 52 -14.12 -10.75 4.39
N GLN A 53 -15.16 -10.17 3.78
CA GLN A 53 -16.44 -10.81 3.51
C GLN A 53 -16.99 -10.57 2.09
N ALA A 54 -16.29 -9.84 1.22
CA ALA A 54 -16.73 -9.64 -0.16
C ALA A 54 -16.37 -10.87 -1.03
N PRO A 55 -17.26 -11.33 -1.93
CA PRO A 55 -16.96 -12.41 -2.85
C PRO A 55 -15.83 -11.97 -3.81
N GLN A 56 -14.72 -12.72 -3.81
CA GLN A 56 -13.67 -12.57 -4.81
C GLN A 56 -14.23 -13.11 -6.13
N ASN A 57 -14.67 -12.22 -7.02
CA ASN A 57 -15.08 -12.63 -8.35
C ASN A 57 -13.86 -12.55 -9.28
N GLU A 58 -13.48 -13.67 -9.89
CA GLU A 58 -12.23 -13.84 -10.66
C GLU A 58 -12.27 -13.17 -12.05
N ASP A 59 -13.37 -12.54 -12.43
CA ASP A 59 -13.61 -12.04 -13.80
C ASP A 59 -13.34 -10.54 -14.03
N ILE A 60 -12.53 -9.86 -13.21
CA ILE A 60 -12.09 -8.49 -13.51
C ILE A 60 -10.61 -8.48 -13.88
N VAL A 61 -10.30 -9.13 -15.00
CA VAL A 61 -9.11 -8.83 -15.80
C VAL A 61 -9.58 -7.94 -16.94
N THR A 62 -9.36 -6.63 -16.84
CA THR A 62 -9.34 -5.76 -18.02
C THR A 62 -7.90 -5.39 -18.30
N ASN A 63 -7.31 -6.12 -19.23
CA ASN A 63 -6.27 -5.58 -20.10
C ASN A 63 -6.88 -4.46 -20.95
N GLU A 64 -6.32 -3.26 -20.88
CA GLU A 64 -5.89 -2.49 -22.06
C GLU A 64 -5.32 -1.14 -21.64
N SER A 65 -4.14 -0.89 -22.19
CA SER A 65 -3.28 0.26 -22.02
C SER A 65 -3.93 1.54 -22.54
N ALA A 66 -4.07 2.58 -21.70
CA ALA A 66 -3.92 3.99 -22.09
C ALA A 66 -3.97 4.94 -20.88
N ASN A 67 -2.92 5.77 -20.79
CA ASN A 67 -2.77 7.02 -20.04
C ASN A 67 -2.63 6.95 -18.51
N PHE A 68 -1.35 7.02 -18.12
CA PHE A 68 -0.88 7.24 -16.76
C PHE A 68 -1.03 8.73 -16.43
N ASP A 69 -2.14 9.11 -15.80
CA ASP A 69 -2.27 10.42 -15.16
C ASP A 69 -1.72 10.32 -13.73
N ASP A 70 -0.70 11.14 -13.47
CA ASP A 70 -0.06 11.37 -12.18
C ASP A 70 -1.11 11.64 -11.09
N HIS A 71 -1.23 10.74 -10.11
CA HIS A 71 -1.81 11.09 -8.82
C HIS A 71 -1.05 10.41 -7.68
N GLU A 72 -0.18 11.23 -7.11
CA GLU A 72 0.55 11.09 -5.85
C GLU A 72 -0.32 10.53 -4.71
N GLU A 73 -0.12 9.27 -4.33
CA GLU A 73 -0.65 8.71 -3.09
C GLU A 73 0.37 8.86 -1.95
N THR A 74 0.10 9.83 -1.08
CA THR A 74 0.80 10.05 0.18
C THR A 74 0.45 8.92 1.16
N TYR A 75 1.34 7.93 1.30
CA TYR A 75 1.26 6.95 2.39
C TYR A 75 1.72 7.63 3.69
N ALA A 76 0.76 8.13 4.47
CA ALA A 76 1.02 8.69 5.79
C ALA A 76 1.32 7.55 6.77
N SER A 77 2.61 7.30 7.01
CA SER A 77 3.06 6.55 8.18
C SER A 77 2.61 7.30 9.45
N GLN A 78 1.75 6.68 10.25
CA GLN A 78 1.46 7.14 11.62
C GLN A 78 2.70 6.92 12.50
N PRO A 79 3.20 7.93 13.23
CA PRO A 79 4.03 7.69 14.39
C PRO A 79 3.12 7.45 15.61
N CYS A 80 3.43 6.39 16.37
CA CYS A 80 2.94 6.23 17.73
C CYS A 80 3.44 7.40 18.59
N GLY A 81 2.53 8.02 19.34
CA GLY A 81 2.84 9.06 20.31
C GLY A 81 2.24 8.69 21.66
N ASP A 82 3.11 8.34 22.61
CA ASP A 82 2.80 8.33 24.03
C ASP A 82 2.78 9.75 24.58
N THR A 83 2.02 9.89 25.66
CA THR A 83 1.56 11.13 26.28
C THR A 83 2.72 11.91 26.93
N SER A 84 2.85 13.20 26.60
CA SER A 84 2.73 14.30 27.58
C SER A 84 3.19 15.65 27.02
N THR A 85 2.47 16.67 27.48
CA THR A 85 2.89 18.07 27.66
C THR A 85 2.95 18.99 26.43
N PHE A 86 2.10 20.02 26.51
CA PHE A 86 1.96 21.12 25.58
C PHE A 86 3.24 21.96 25.50
N HIS A 87 3.77 22.15 24.28
CA HIS A 87 4.37 23.42 23.85
C HIS A 87 4.16 23.57 22.33
N ALA A 88 3.54 24.68 21.93
CA ALA A 88 3.33 25.05 20.54
C ALA A 88 4.67 25.22 19.82
N SER A 89 4.89 24.47 18.75
CA SER A 89 5.97 24.70 17.80
C SER A 89 5.47 24.32 16.41
N GLN A 90 5.28 25.34 15.56
CA GLN A 90 5.00 25.20 14.14
C GLN A 90 6.03 24.26 13.50
N LYS A 91 5.68 22.98 13.30
CA LYS A 91 6.44 22.09 12.44
C LYS A 91 6.29 22.59 11.00
N ARG A 92 7.31 23.29 10.48
CA ARG A 92 7.42 23.58 9.04
C ARG A 92 7.32 22.27 8.28
N ARG A 93 6.25 22.09 7.49
CA ARG A 93 6.16 20.98 6.52
C ARG A 93 7.32 21.15 5.56
N ILE A 94 8.28 20.21 5.59
CA ILE A 94 9.29 20.10 4.54
C ILE A 94 8.52 19.72 3.27
N TYR A 95 8.36 20.67 2.35
CA TYR A 95 7.75 20.42 1.05
C TYR A 95 8.70 19.50 0.27
N GLN A 96 8.35 18.21 0.18
CA GLN A 96 9.03 17.29 -0.72
C GLN A 96 8.63 17.67 -2.15
N GLY A 97 9.56 18.29 -2.86
CA GLY A 97 9.33 18.73 -4.24
C GLY A 97 9.11 17.55 -5.19
N PRO A 98 8.55 17.79 -6.39
CA PRO A 98 8.28 16.75 -7.39
C PRO A 98 9.50 15.87 -7.72
N LEU A 99 10.71 16.46 -7.71
CA LEU A 99 11.97 15.75 -7.92
C LEU A 99 12.28 14.72 -6.83
N GLN A 100 12.01 15.07 -5.56
CA GLN A 100 12.26 14.17 -4.44
C GLN A 100 11.33 12.95 -4.52
N LYS A 101 10.05 13.17 -4.85
CA LYS A 101 9.08 12.09 -5.03
C LYS A 101 9.45 11.18 -6.19
N ALA A 102 9.89 11.75 -7.32
CA ALA A 102 10.36 10.96 -8.46
C ALA A 102 11.57 10.09 -8.09
N TRP A 103 12.51 10.63 -7.31
CA TRP A 103 13.66 9.86 -6.81
C TRP A 103 13.22 8.71 -5.89
N GLU A 104 12.32 8.99 -4.94
CA GLU A 104 11.79 7.99 -4.01
C GLU A 104 11.00 6.89 -4.75
N ALA A 105 10.20 7.26 -5.75
CA ALA A 105 9.48 6.32 -6.61
C ALA A 105 10.46 5.44 -7.41
N GLN A 106 11.52 6.02 -7.97
CA GLN A 106 12.55 5.27 -8.67
C GLN A 106 13.30 4.30 -7.73
N ALA A 107 13.62 4.74 -6.52
CA ALA A 107 14.25 3.90 -5.51
C ALA A 107 13.35 2.71 -5.14
N ARG A 108 12.04 2.94 -4.99
CA ARG A 108 11.05 1.89 -4.75
C ARG A 108 10.96 0.91 -5.92
N ALA A 109 10.87 1.40 -7.15
CA ALA A 109 10.83 0.57 -8.35
C ALA A 109 12.09 -0.29 -8.50
N ASN A 110 13.26 0.27 -8.18
CA ASN A 110 14.53 -0.47 -8.19
C ASN A 110 14.55 -1.59 -7.13
N ALA A 111 14.05 -1.32 -5.92
CA ALA A 111 13.93 -2.32 -4.87
C ALA A 111 12.98 -3.45 -5.30
N ASP A 112 11.79 -3.13 -5.80
CA ASP A 112 10.82 -4.13 -6.28
C ASP A 112 11.39 -5.00 -7.40
N LYS A 113 12.16 -4.40 -8.33
CA LYS A 113 12.85 -5.13 -9.40
C LYS A 113 13.91 -6.08 -8.85
N ALA A 114 14.65 -5.68 -7.82
CA ALA A 114 15.64 -6.54 -7.17
C ALA A 114 14.96 -7.73 -6.46
N PHE A 115 13.86 -7.49 -5.73
CA PHE A 115 13.07 -8.56 -5.12
C PHE A 115 12.55 -9.55 -6.16
N ARG A 116 11.92 -9.07 -7.23
CA ARG A 116 11.39 -9.94 -8.31
C ARG A 116 12.48 -10.80 -8.93
N ARG A 117 13.66 -10.22 -9.21
CA ARG A 117 14.80 -10.96 -9.78
C ARG A 117 15.29 -12.06 -8.84
N PHE A 118 15.50 -11.74 -7.56
CA PHE A 118 15.99 -12.72 -6.60
C PHE A 118 15.00 -13.88 -6.43
N PHE A 119 13.70 -13.59 -6.28
CA PHE A 119 12.70 -14.64 -6.12
C PHE A 119 12.55 -15.51 -7.37
N PHE A 120 12.63 -14.91 -8.55
CA PHE A 120 12.51 -15.65 -9.80
C PHE A 120 13.74 -16.51 -10.08
N GLU A 121 14.95 -15.96 -9.93
CA GLU A 121 16.20 -16.65 -10.27
C GLU A 121 16.51 -17.77 -9.28
N GLU A 122 16.26 -17.56 -7.99
CA GLU A 122 16.50 -18.57 -6.94
C GLU A 122 15.29 -19.50 -6.75
N GLU A 123 14.30 -19.44 -7.65
CA GLU A 123 13.07 -20.24 -7.64
C GLU A 123 12.35 -20.21 -6.27
N ILE A 124 12.43 -19.08 -5.57
CA ILE A 124 11.82 -18.90 -4.26
C ILE A 124 10.32 -18.67 -4.46
N PRO A 125 9.44 -19.50 -3.87
CA PRO A 125 8.01 -19.31 -3.99
C PRO A 125 7.55 -17.95 -3.44
N PHE A 126 6.68 -17.25 -4.17
CA PHE A 126 6.26 -15.89 -3.80
C PHE A 126 5.63 -15.79 -2.41
N TRP A 127 4.97 -16.85 -1.92
CA TRP A 127 4.38 -16.86 -0.58
C TRP A 127 5.40 -16.67 0.55
N LYS A 128 6.71 -16.84 0.28
CA LYS A 128 7.79 -16.60 1.25
C LYS A 128 7.96 -15.14 1.66
N VAL A 129 7.28 -14.19 1.01
CA VAL A 129 7.22 -12.78 1.48
C VAL A 129 6.25 -12.58 2.66
N SER A 130 5.33 -13.52 2.89
CA SER A 130 4.27 -13.38 3.91
C SER A 130 4.70 -13.63 5.36
N PRO A 131 5.60 -14.58 5.69
CA PRO A 131 6.00 -14.84 7.06
C PRO A 131 6.56 -13.59 7.75
N LEU A 132 6.24 -13.40 9.03
CA LEU A 132 6.66 -12.24 9.83
C LEU A 132 8.19 -12.02 9.79
N TYR A 133 8.96 -13.11 9.83
CA TYR A 133 10.42 -13.05 9.77
C TYR A 133 10.97 -12.37 8.49
N PHE A 134 10.28 -12.47 7.35
CA PHE A 134 10.69 -11.78 6.13
C PHE A 134 10.50 -10.26 6.28
N LEU A 135 9.35 -9.84 6.80
CA LEU A 135 9.06 -8.42 7.03
C LEU A 135 9.97 -7.84 8.11
N ASP A 136 10.23 -8.57 9.19
CA ASP A 136 11.15 -8.18 10.25
C ASP A 136 12.57 -8.00 9.72
N MET A 137 13.04 -8.91 8.86
CA MET A 137 14.33 -8.79 8.18
C MET A 137 14.39 -7.52 7.33
N VAL A 138 13.41 -7.27 6.45
CA VAL A 138 13.40 -6.07 5.58
C VAL A 138 13.33 -4.79 6.40
N ASN A 139 12.52 -4.77 7.46
CA ASN A 139 12.41 -3.63 8.37
C ASN A 139 13.73 -3.35 9.11
N ALA A 140 14.40 -4.40 9.60
CA ALA A 140 15.69 -4.27 10.26
C ALA A 140 16.76 -3.71 9.31
N ILE A 141 16.80 -4.20 8.06
CA ILE A 141 17.69 -3.67 7.02
C ILE A 141 17.37 -2.21 6.73
N GLY A 142 16.08 -1.87 6.56
CA GLY A 142 15.64 -0.49 6.28
C GLY A 142 16.01 0.51 7.39
N ARG A 143 15.99 0.07 8.67
CA ARG A 143 16.43 0.89 9.81
C ARG A 143 17.92 1.18 9.81
N VAL A 144 18.76 0.23 9.35
CA VAL A 144 20.21 0.45 9.20
C VAL A 144 20.50 1.32 7.96
N GLY A 145 19.75 1.10 6.88
CA GLY A 145 19.86 1.83 5.63
C GLY A 145 21.01 1.33 4.74
N SER A 146 21.50 2.20 3.87
CA SER A 146 22.47 1.85 2.80
C SER A 146 23.84 1.38 3.28
N SER A 147 24.16 1.55 4.57
CA SER A 147 25.39 1.07 5.17
C SER A 147 25.36 -0.43 5.51
N TYR A 148 24.18 -1.06 5.51
CA TYR A 148 24.02 -2.47 5.85
C TYR A 148 24.70 -3.37 4.83
N LYS A 149 25.42 -4.38 5.33
CA LYS A 149 25.99 -5.46 4.51
C LYS A 149 25.32 -6.77 4.91
N PRO A 150 24.65 -7.48 3.98
CA PRO A 150 24.07 -8.79 4.25
C PRO A 150 25.13 -9.78 4.77
N PRO A 151 24.74 -10.72 5.65
CA PRO A 151 25.66 -11.75 6.11
C PRO A 151 26.09 -12.64 4.94
N SER A 152 27.38 -12.99 4.90
CA SER A 152 27.88 -14.00 3.97
C SER A 152 27.32 -15.38 4.31
N TYR A 153 27.27 -16.28 3.33
CA TYR A 153 26.86 -17.67 3.49
C TYR A 153 27.48 -18.34 4.73
N HIS A 154 28.79 -18.16 4.96
CA HIS A 154 29.46 -18.74 6.13
C HIS A 154 28.92 -18.20 7.46
N HIS A 155 28.52 -16.93 7.52
CA HIS A 155 27.94 -16.34 8.72
C HIS A 155 26.56 -16.92 9.03
N LEU A 156 25.75 -17.16 7.99
CA LEU A 156 24.44 -17.79 8.13
C LEU A 156 24.55 -19.27 8.50
N HIS A 157 25.48 -20.00 7.88
CA HIS A 157 25.65 -21.43 8.11
C HIS A 157 26.29 -21.76 9.47
N THR A 158 27.27 -20.94 9.91
CA THR A 158 28.02 -21.20 11.15
C THR A 158 27.23 -20.75 12.38
N ARG A 159 26.42 -19.69 12.24
CA ARG A 159 25.51 -19.23 13.29
C ARG A 159 24.10 -19.78 13.05
N ARG A 160 23.94 -21.11 12.89
CA ARG A 160 22.62 -21.73 13.05
C ARG A 160 22.14 -21.38 14.46
N LEU A 161 21.16 -20.49 14.51
CA LEU A 161 20.53 -19.99 15.73
C LEU A 161 20.04 -21.19 16.55
N LEU A 162 20.53 -21.28 17.79
CA LEU A 162 19.88 -22.00 18.89
C LEU A 162 18.55 -21.32 19.23
#